data_AF-A0A1Y0I453-F1
#
_entry.id   AF-A0A1Y0I453-F1
#
_cell.length_a   1.000
_cell.length_b   1.000
_cell.length_c   1.000
_cell.angle_alpha   90.00
_cell.angle_beta   90.00
_cell.angle_gamma   90.00
#
_symmetry.space_group_name_H-M   'P 1'
#
loop_
_entity.id
_entity.type
_entity.pdbx_description
1 polymer ?
#
loop_
_entity_poly.entity_id
_entity_poly.type
_entity_poly.pdbx_seq_one_letter_code
_entity_poly.pdbx_strand_id
1 'polypeptide(L)'
;MNMRRFIMIENLQKAPKKVDFGMGPTSREMAYIPTIQNDLNTRRQIEMLPMWQHIEVAENGYFLLGEDALYLNAQLMAKLKKAGITGITEYTEYLGKAGETVGHA
;
A
#
# COMPACT_ATOMS: atom_id res chain seq x y z
N MET A 1 6.13 -20.38 10.96
CA MET A 1 4.67 -20.24 11.03
C MET A 1 4.27 -19.14 10.06
N ASN A 2 3.64 -19.47 8.93
CA ASN A 2 3.24 -18.49 7.91
C ASN A 2 1.95 -17.82 8.36
N MET A 3 2.04 -16.65 8.99
CA MET A 3 0.88 -15.89 9.42
C MET A 3 0.48 -14.91 8.31
N ARG A 4 -0.72 -15.09 7.76
CA ARG A 4 -1.30 -14.14 6.80
C ARG A 4 -1.58 -12.83 7.52
N ARG A 5 -1.21 -11.70 6.91
CA ARG A 5 -1.36 -10.34 7.48
C ARG A 5 -2.32 -9.54 6.62
N PHE A 6 -3.53 -9.36 7.12
CA PHE A 6 -4.57 -8.55 6.49
C PHE A 6 -4.89 -7.36 7.38
N ILE A 7 -5.20 -6.22 6.76
CA ILE A 7 -5.58 -5.00 7.46
C ILE A 7 -6.83 -4.44 6.82
N MET A 8 -7.80 -4.10 7.66
CA MET A 8 -8.93 -3.27 7.26
C MET A 8 -8.61 -1.82 7.61
N ILE A 9 -8.75 -0.94 6.62
CA ILE A 9 -8.60 0.50 6.78
C ILE A 9 -9.88 1.12 6.29
N GLU A 10 -10.64 1.72 7.20
CA GLU A 10 -11.93 2.30 6.85
C GLU A 10 -11.75 3.51 5.92
N ASN A 11 -12.64 3.63 4.95
CA ASN A 11 -12.70 4.81 4.11
C ASN A 11 -13.32 5.97 4.90
N LEU A 12 -12.50 6.92 5.33
CA LEU A 12 -12.93 8.11 6.05
C LEU A 12 -13.40 9.24 5.12
N GLN A 13 -13.59 8.95 3.82
CA GLN A 13 -14.01 9.88 2.77
C GLN A 13 -13.13 11.14 2.70
N LYS A 14 -11.84 10.98 3.01
CA LYS A 14 -10.88 12.08 3.02
C LYS A 14 -10.39 12.35 1.60
N ALA A 15 -10.07 13.62 1.32
CA ALA A 15 -9.48 13.98 0.04
C ALA A 15 -8.03 13.47 -0.04
N PRO A 16 -7.60 12.95 -1.19
CA PRO A 16 -6.23 12.51 -1.38
C PRO A 16 -5.25 13.68 -1.42
N LYS A 17 -4.10 13.48 -0.79
CA LYS A 17 -2.95 14.39 -0.88
C LYS A 17 -2.16 14.06 -2.15
N LYS A 18 -1.77 15.10 -2.90
CA LYS A 18 -0.99 14.98 -4.14
C LYS A 18 0.44 14.46 -3.95
N VAL A 19 0.91 14.31 -2.71
CA VAL A 19 2.36 14.25 -2.40
C VAL A 19 2.88 12.88 -1.97
N ASP A 20 2.00 11.93 -1.60
CA ASP A 20 2.42 10.77 -0.79
C ASP A 20 2.26 9.41 -1.46
N PHE A 21 1.25 9.22 -2.31
CA PHE A 21 1.02 7.95 -3.00
C PHE A 21 0.53 8.27 -4.41
N GLY A 22 1.24 7.78 -5.43
CA GLY A 22 0.64 7.66 -6.75
C GLY A 22 -0.49 6.64 -6.62
N MET A 23 -1.74 7.06 -6.84
CA MET A 23 -2.84 6.10 -6.88
C MET A 23 -2.62 5.19 -8.08
N GLY A 24 -2.65 3.88 -7.88
CA GLY A 24 -2.78 3.00 -9.02
C GLY A 24 -4.09 3.26 -9.77
N PRO A 25 -4.15 2.96 -11.08
CA PRO A 25 -5.39 2.91 -11.86
C PRO A 25 -6.51 2.08 -11.24
N THR A 26 -6.26 1.29 -10.20
CA THR A 26 -7.29 0.54 -9.49
C THR A 26 -8.12 1.47 -8.60
N SER A 27 -9.41 1.59 -8.92
CA SER A 27 -10.40 2.38 -8.18
C SER A 27 -10.53 2.04 -6.69
N ARG A 28 -10.01 0.87 -6.28
CA ARG A 28 -10.06 0.32 -4.92
C ARG A 28 -9.10 1.02 -3.96
N GLU A 29 -7.87 1.32 -4.37
CA GLU A 29 -6.90 2.04 -3.52
C GLU A 29 -7.40 3.44 -3.14
N MET A 30 -8.18 4.07 -4.02
CA MET A 30 -8.79 5.37 -3.75
C MET A 30 -9.70 5.37 -2.52
N ALA A 31 -10.18 4.22 -2.06
CA ALA A 31 -11.05 4.14 -0.88
C ALA A 31 -10.27 4.31 0.44
N TYR A 32 -9.02 3.86 0.54
CA TYR A 32 -8.30 3.82 1.83
C TYR A 32 -6.96 4.54 1.84
N ILE A 33 -6.30 4.74 0.69
CA ILE A 33 -5.08 5.56 0.60
C ILE A 33 -5.30 6.98 1.15
N PRO A 34 -6.42 7.68 0.88
CA PRO A 34 -6.65 9.00 1.47
C PRO A 34 -6.76 8.96 3.00
N THR A 35 -7.33 7.89 3.57
CA THR A 35 -7.35 7.69 5.03
C THR A 35 -5.93 7.64 5.58
N ILE A 36 -5.07 6.81 4.98
CA ILE A 36 -3.65 6.66 5.36
C ILE A 36 -2.90 8.00 5.28
N GLN A 37 -3.05 8.73 4.17
CA GLN A 37 -2.35 10.01 3.95
C GLN A 37 -2.70 11.07 4.99
N ASN A 38 -3.93 11.05 5.48
CA ASN A 38 -4.46 12.08 6.37
C ASN A 38 -4.45 11.67 7.84
N ASP A 39 -4.36 10.38 8.17
CA ASP A 39 -4.29 9.87 9.53
C ASP A 39 -2.87 9.39 9.88
N LEU A 40 -2.11 10.24 10.58
CA LEU A 40 -0.71 9.97 10.89
C LEU A 40 -0.51 8.74 11.79
N ASN A 41 -1.48 8.42 12.65
CA ASN A 41 -1.39 7.25 13.52
C ASN A 41 -1.53 5.97 12.70
N THR A 42 -2.54 5.92 11.82
CA THR A 42 -2.75 4.84 10.86
C THR A 42 -1.53 4.67 9.97
N ARG A 43 -1.00 5.77 9.41
CA ARG A 43 0.21 5.77 8.57
C ARG A 43 1.41 5.14 9.30
N ARG A 44 1.70 5.59 10.51
CA ARG A 44 2.80 5.05 11.32
C ARG A 44 2.63 3.56 11.59
N GLN A 45 1.41 3.11 11.88
CA GLN A 45 1.13 1.70 12.13
C GLN A 45 1.37 0.84 10.88
N ILE A 46 0.89 1.27 9.70
CA ILE A 46 1.05 0.49 8.47
C ILE A 46 2.49 0.46 7.97
N GLU A 47 3.25 1.55 8.13
CA GLU A 47 4.64 1.64 7.66
C GLU A 47 5.59 0.72 8.46
N MET A 48 5.23 0.41 9.71
CA MET A 48 5.96 -0.56 10.53
C MET A 48 5.73 -2.02 10.11
N LEU A 49 4.67 -2.30 9.34
CA LEU A 49 4.38 -3.67 8.92
C LEU A 49 5.28 -4.05 7.75
N PRO A 50 6.01 -5.18 7.82
CA PRO A 50 6.93 -5.57 6.76
C PRO A 50 6.18 -5.81 5.45
N MET A 51 4.98 -6.38 5.54
CA MET A 51 4.12 -6.74 4.43
C MET A 51 2.66 -6.78 4.89
N TRP A 52 1.74 -6.31 4.07
CA TRP A 52 0.30 -6.38 4.33
C TRP A 52 -0.53 -6.32 3.05
N GLN A 53 -1.77 -6.77 3.15
CA GLN A 53 -2.77 -6.70 2.08
C GLN A 53 -4.06 -6.09 2.65
N HIS A 54 -4.69 -5.22 1.87
CA HIS A 54 -5.95 -4.60 2.26
C HIS A 54 -7.12 -5.59 2.14
N ILE A 55 -8.01 -5.59 3.14
CA ILE A 55 -9.31 -6.25 3.06
C ILE A 55 -10.42 -5.21 2.95
N GLU A 56 -11.28 -5.43 1.96
CA GLU A 56 -12.49 -4.64 1.73
C GLU A 56 -13.71 -5.37 2.32
N VAL A 57 -14.76 -4.61 2.62
CA VAL A 57 -16.06 -5.17 3.01
C VAL A 57 -17.01 -4.98 1.84
N ALA A 58 -17.51 -6.08 1.30
CA ALA A 58 -18.53 -6.08 0.25
C ALA A 58 -19.88 -5.59 0.78
N GLU A 59 -20.78 -5.17 -0.11
CA GLU A 59 -22.13 -4.71 0.24
C GLU A 59 -22.95 -5.75 1.02
N ASN A 60 -22.66 -7.03 0.82
CA ASN A 60 -23.28 -8.15 1.51
C ASN A 60 -22.59 -8.51 2.85
N GLY A 61 -21.65 -7.68 3.32
CA GLY A 61 -20.93 -7.84 4.59
C GLY A 61 -19.79 -8.86 4.57
N TYR A 62 -19.45 -9.43 3.41
CA TYR A 62 -18.32 -10.36 3.29
C TYR A 62 -17.00 -9.63 3.11
N PHE A 63 -15.93 -10.16 3.70
CA PHE A 63 -14.58 -9.65 3.49
C PHE A 63 -14.05 -10.09 2.14
N LEU A 64 -13.66 -9.13 1.31
CA LEU A 64 -12.96 -9.35 0.05
C LEU A 64 -11.48 -9.07 0.25
N LEU A 65 -10.65 -10.03 -0.16
CA LEU A 65 -9.22 -9.81 -0.29
C LEU A 65 -9.01 -9.03 -1.59
N GLY A 66 -8.43 -7.83 -1.50
CA GLY A 66 -8.06 -7.08 -2.71
C GLY A 66 -6.99 -7.86 -3.46
N GLU A 67 -7.33 -8.50 -4.57
CA GLU A 67 -6.40 -9.34 -5.35
C GLU A 67 -5.27 -8.54 -6.03
N ASP A 68 -5.42 -7.22 -6.05
CA ASP A 68 -4.70 -6.34 -6.96
C ASP A 68 -3.35 -5.84 -6.40
N ALA A 69 -3.16 -5.84 -5.07
CA ALA A 69 -1.99 -5.23 -4.45
C ALA A 69 -1.52 -5.92 -3.16
N LEU A 70 -0.20 -6.11 -3.06
CA LEU A 70 0.52 -6.48 -1.85
C LEU A 70 1.47 -5.35 -1.48
N TYR A 71 1.33 -4.81 -0.28
CA TYR A 71 2.14 -3.69 0.19
C TYR A 71 3.35 -4.21 0.95
N LEU A 72 4.52 -3.67 0.63
CA LEU A 72 5.80 -3.97 1.28
C LEU A 72 6.38 -2.67 1.81
N ASN A 73 6.90 -2.66 3.04
CA ASN A 73 7.58 -1.47 3.53
C ASN A 73 8.97 -1.32 2.88
N ALA A 74 9.48 -0.08 2.91
CA ALA A 74 10.75 0.28 2.27
C ALA A 74 11.93 -0.56 2.81
N GLN A 75 11.94 -0.86 4.12
CA GLN A 75 13.02 -1.64 4.73
C GLN A 75 13.07 -3.08 4.19
N LEU A 76 11.92 -3.74 4.04
CA LEU A 76 11.86 -5.07 3.46
C LEU A 76 12.25 -5.04 1.99
N MET A 77 11.72 -4.10 1.21
CA MET A 77 12.07 -3.94 -0.21
C MET A 77 13.59 -3.78 -0.40
N ALA A 78 14.22 -2.89 0.37
CA ALA A 78 15.67 -2.67 0.32
C ALA A 78 16.47 -3.95 0.64
N LYS A 79 16.02 -4.75 1.61
CA LYS A 79 16.67 -6.04 1.95
C LYS A 79 16.52 -7.05 0.82
N LEU A 80 15.35 -7.13 0.18
CA LEU A 80 15.10 -8.03 -0.95
C LEU A 80 16.01 -7.66 -2.14
N LYS A 81 16.04 -6.37 -2.50
CA LYS A 81 16.93 -5.83 -3.55
C LYS A 81 18.41 -6.13 -3.23
N LYS A 82 18.86 -5.90 -1.99
CA LYS A 82 20.25 -6.20 -1.56
C LYS A 82 20.58 -7.69 -1.58
N ALA A 83 19.61 -8.56 -1.34
CA ALA A 83 19.77 -10.01 -1.43
C ALA A 83 19.80 -10.53 -2.88
N GLY A 84 19.70 -9.65 -3.88
CA GLY A 84 19.71 -10.02 -5.29
C GLY A 84 18.40 -10.65 -5.75
N ILE A 85 17.30 -10.45 -5.02
CA ILE A 85 15.98 -10.91 -5.46
C ILE A 85 15.53 -10.00 -6.60
N THR A 86 15.33 -10.60 -7.77
CA THR A 86 14.87 -9.94 -9.00
C THR A 86 13.42 -10.30 -9.29
N GLY A 87 12.76 -9.58 -10.20
CA GLY A 87 11.36 -9.80 -10.56
C GLY A 87 10.34 -9.19 -9.61
N ILE A 88 10.80 -8.45 -8.58
CA ILE A 88 9.96 -7.58 -7.75
C ILE A 88 10.16 -6.15 -8.25
N THR A 89 9.15 -5.61 -8.92
CA THR A 89 9.14 -4.24 -9.44
C THR A 89 8.24 -3.41 -8.56
N GLU A 90 8.71 -2.24 -8.11
CA GLU A 90 7.83 -1.34 -7.37
C GLU A 90 6.70 -0.89 -8.30
N TYR A 91 5.47 -0.76 -7.79
CA TYR A 91 4.34 -0.29 -8.60
C TYR A 91 4.60 1.12 -9.18
N THR A 92 5.35 1.94 -8.44
CA THR A 92 5.92 3.23 -8.87
C THR A 92 6.94 3.11 -10.01
N GLU A 93 7.60 1.96 -10.22
CA GLU A 93 8.51 1.75 -11.35
C GLU A 93 7.75 1.38 -12.65
N TYR A 94 6.51 0.87 -12.57
CA TYR A 94 5.71 0.51 -13.76
C TYR A 94 4.87 1.67 -14.32
N LEU A 95 4.43 2.60 -13.47
CA LEU A 95 3.62 3.76 -13.87
C LEU A 95 4.24 5.12 -13.51
N GLY A 96 5.24 5.16 -12.63
CA GLY A 96 5.96 6.39 -12.35
C GLY A 96 6.83 6.73 -13.55
N LYS A 97 6.63 7.93 -14.10
CA LYS A 97 7.63 8.50 -15.00
C LYS A 97 8.96 8.54 -14.25
N ALA A 98 10.06 8.30 -14.96
CA ALA A 98 11.41 8.42 -14.39
C ALA A 98 11.52 9.73 -13.59
N GLY A 99 11.68 9.63 -12.26
CA GLY A 99 11.72 10.76 -11.33
C GLY A 99 10.64 10.81 -10.24
N GLU A 100 9.60 9.97 -10.30
CA GLU A 100 8.54 9.89 -9.26
C GLU A 100 8.75 8.71 -8.29
N THR A 101 9.97 8.51 -7.82
CA THR A 101 10.22 7.64 -6.67
C THR A 101 9.54 8.23 -5.45
N VAL A 102 8.49 7.58 -4.97
CA VAL A 102 7.94 7.77 -3.62
C VAL A 102 8.90 7.08 -2.65
N GLY A 103 10.07 7.68 -2.50
CA GLY A 103 11.04 7.34 -1.48
C GLY A 103 11.43 8.65 -0.83
N HIS A 104 10.85 8.94 0.34
CA HIS A 104 11.38 10.01 1.18
C HIS A 104 12.81 9.64 1.60
N ALA A 105 13.73 10.57 1.36
CA ALA A 105 14.98 10.69 2.10
C ALA A 105 14.69 11.22 3.52
#